data_AF-A0A749L239-F1
#
_entry.id   AF-A0A749L239-F1
#
_cell.length_a   1.000
_cell.length_b   1.000
_cell.length_c   1.000
_cell.angle_alpha   90.00
_cell.angle_beta   90.00
_cell.angle_gamma   90.00
#
_symmetry.space_group_name_H-M   'P 1'
#
loop_
_entity.id
_entity.type
_entity.pdbx_description
1 polymer ?
#
loop_
_entity_poly.entity_id
_entity_poly.type
_entity_poly.pdbx_seq_one_letter_code
_entity_poly.pdbx_strand_id
1 'polypeptide(L)'
;MIRLAITAIIFPVFLTSCSWDPSGFKAQDEWLAQKKEEKIAYDKQVDEKQKNRIRKQAEDKSQFEASHPEVAVDGVGNELSNEGEKALRDAYNSIPFVTRYPGTTDPRQVYTYVGDYQLNLQLINSSILSQISDCKRISAYADVDINRACFNHIGNDLSLFASVIKDKKISGIAKKAALRDATYGTKIDFGHAARLAKMHTTLCRKQGNTGYVEMSTVVVPCGPSGDVINSRNAEKMGLVN
;
A
#
# COMPACT_ATOMS: atom_id res chain seq x y z
N MET A 1 -72.10 -19.73 -32.87
CA MET A 1 -70.83 -20.20 -32.29
C MET A 1 -69.88 -20.49 -33.45
N ILE A 2 -69.01 -19.52 -33.75
CA ILE A 2 -67.55 -19.50 -33.54
C ILE A 2 -66.81 -19.82 -34.85
N ARG A 3 -66.16 -18.78 -35.35
CA ARG A 3 -65.15 -18.77 -36.42
C ARG A 3 -63.88 -19.49 -35.95
N LEU A 4 -63.13 -20.07 -36.89
CA LEU A 4 -61.68 -19.84 -36.96
C LEU A 4 -61.21 -20.13 -38.39
N ALA A 5 -61.03 -19.04 -39.14
CA ALA A 5 -60.44 -19.05 -40.46
C ALA A 5 -58.91 -19.13 -40.31
N ILE A 6 -58.30 -20.06 -41.05
CA ILE A 6 -56.85 -20.18 -41.20
C ILE A 6 -56.43 -19.13 -42.23
N THR A 7 -56.05 -17.94 -41.76
CA THR A 7 -55.34 -16.94 -42.58
C THR A 7 -53.86 -17.29 -42.60
N ALA A 8 -53.40 -17.82 -43.73
CA ALA A 8 -51.98 -17.86 -44.06
C ALA A 8 -51.49 -16.41 -44.19
N ILE A 9 -50.77 -15.92 -43.17
CA ILE A 9 -50.08 -14.64 -43.22
C ILE A 9 -48.82 -14.85 -44.07
N ILE A 10 -48.93 -14.52 -45.36
CA ILE A 10 -47.78 -14.27 -46.21
C ILE A 10 -47.14 -12.99 -45.67
N PHE A 11 -46.05 -13.13 -44.93
CA PHE A 11 -45.14 -12.01 -44.65
C PHE A 11 -44.52 -11.60 -45.99
N PRO A 12 -44.75 -10.36 -46.51
CA PRO A 12 -43.85 -9.83 -47.50
C PRO A 12 -42.52 -9.62 -46.79
N VAL A 13 -41.57 -10.48 -47.12
CA VAL A 13 -40.16 -10.25 -46.90
C VAL A 13 -39.83 -8.94 -47.59
N PHE A 14 -39.83 -7.84 -46.84
CA PHE A 14 -39.23 -6.57 -47.27
C PHE A 14 -37.71 -6.78 -47.28
N LEU A 15 -37.23 -7.52 -48.28
CA LEU A 15 -35.89 -7.34 -48.84
C LEU A 15 -35.91 -6.03 -49.62
N THR A 16 -35.98 -4.90 -48.91
CA THR A 16 -35.54 -3.64 -49.47
C THR A 16 -34.03 -3.70 -49.49
N SER A 17 -33.52 -4.15 -50.63
CA SER A 17 -32.30 -3.67 -51.28
C SER A 17 -31.26 -3.05 -50.35
N CYS A 18 -30.10 -3.70 -50.25
CA CYS A 18 -28.84 -2.98 -50.07
C CYS A 18 -28.69 -1.97 -51.22
N SER A 19 -29.26 -0.77 -51.06
CA SER A 19 -28.86 0.38 -51.85
C SER A 19 -27.44 0.71 -51.41
N TRP A 20 -26.48 0.27 -52.21
CA TRP A 20 -25.11 0.74 -52.14
C TRP A 20 -25.14 2.23 -52.53
N ASP A 21 -25.40 3.08 -51.54
CA ASP A 21 -25.32 4.52 -51.67
C ASP A 21 -23.85 4.93 -51.41
N PRO A 22 -23.10 5.37 -52.44
CA PRO A 22 -21.71 5.79 -52.27
C PRO A 22 -21.59 7.02 -51.35
N SER A 23 -22.70 7.74 -51.09
CA SER A 23 -22.73 8.85 -50.14
C SER A 23 -22.79 8.38 -48.68
N GLY A 24 -23.27 7.16 -48.41
CA GLY A 24 -23.33 6.58 -47.07
C GLY A 24 -21.95 6.22 -46.51
N PHE A 25 -21.03 5.74 -47.34
CA PHE A 25 -19.65 5.46 -46.93
C PHE A 25 -18.88 6.74 -46.60
N LYS A 26 -19.03 7.80 -47.41
CA LYS A 26 -18.40 9.10 -47.12
C LYS A 26 -18.96 9.74 -45.86
N ALA A 27 -20.28 9.70 -45.67
CA ALA A 27 -20.91 10.19 -44.44
C ALA A 27 -20.48 9.39 -43.20
N GLN A 28 -20.26 8.08 -43.35
CA GLN A 28 -19.75 7.22 -42.28
C GLN A 28 -18.28 7.53 -41.92
N ASP A 29 -17.43 7.79 -42.92
CA ASP A 29 -16.04 8.18 -42.71
C ASP A 29 -15.91 9.57 -42.04
N GLU A 30 -16.72 10.55 -42.48
CA GLU A 30 -16.80 11.87 -41.87
C GLU A 30 -17.29 11.79 -40.41
N TRP A 31 -18.30 10.97 -40.14
CA TRP A 31 -18.79 10.72 -38.78
C TRP A 31 -17.73 10.05 -37.89
N LEU A 32 -16.98 9.08 -38.41
CA LEU A 32 -15.88 8.42 -37.68
C LEU A 32 -14.72 9.40 -37.39
N ALA A 33 -14.41 10.29 -38.33
CA ALA A 33 -13.40 11.34 -38.15
C ALA A 33 -13.84 12.32 -37.05
N GLN A 34 -15.09 12.81 -37.10
CA GLN A 34 -15.65 13.67 -36.07
C GLN A 34 -15.63 13.00 -34.68
N LYS A 35 -16.00 11.71 -34.58
CA LYS A 35 -15.94 10.96 -33.32
C LYS A 35 -14.53 10.78 -32.78
N LYS A 36 -13.53 10.62 -33.66
CA LYS A 36 -12.11 10.58 -33.24
C LYS A 36 -11.66 11.93 -32.70
N GLU A 37 -12.02 13.04 -33.34
CA GLU A 37 -11.70 14.38 -32.86
C GLU A 37 -12.38 14.69 -31.52
N GLU A 38 -13.67 14.37 -31.38
CA GLU A 38 -14.42 14.48 -30.13
C GLU A 38 -13.77 13.66 -29.01
N LYS A 39 -13.33 12.43 -29.31
CA LYS A 39 -12.64 11.57 -28.34
C LYS A 39 -11.30 12.16 -27.92
N ILE A 40 -10.49 12.66 -28.86
CA ILE A 40 -9.20 13.29 -28.55
C ILE A 40 -9.40 14.54 -27.67
N ALA A 41 -10.41 15.36 -28.00
CA ALA A 41 -10.74 16.54 -27.20
C ALA A 41 -11.24 16.17 -25.79
N TYR A 42 -12.08 15.12 -25.69
CA TYR A 42 -12.54 14.59 -24.41
C TYR A 42 -11.39 14.02 -23.56
N ASP A 43 -10.52 13.20 -24.15
CA ASP A 43 -9.38 12.59 -23.47
C ASP A 43 -8.43 13.67 -22.92
N LYS A 44 -8.17 14.75 -23.69
CA LYS A 44 -7.41 15.91 -23.22
C LYS A 44 -8.09 16.59 -22.03
N GLN A 45 -9.40 16.83 -22.09
CA GLN A 45 -10.13 17.44 -20.96
C GLN A 45 -10.11 16.55 -19.72
N VAL A 46 -10.20 15.22 -19.87
CA VAL A 46 -10.13 14.27 -18.75
C VAL A 46 -8.73 14.29 -18.13
N ASP A 47 -7.67 14.26 -18.93
CA ASP A 47 -6.29 14.34 -18.46
C ASP A 47 -6.01 15.67 -17.73
N GLU A 48 -6.46 16.80 -18.29
CA GLU A 48 -6.35 18.11 -17.63
C GLU A 48 -7.15 18.18 -16.32
N LYS A 49 -8.38 17.67 -16.30
CA LYS A 49 -9.18 17.59 -15.05
C LYS A 49 -8.50 16.72 -14.00
N GLN A 50 -7.90 15.60 -14.41
CA GLN A 50 -7.17 14.72 -13.51
C GLN A 50 -5.92 15.41 -12.94
N LYS A 51 -5.12 16.06 -13.80
CA LYS A 51 -3.95 16.85 -13.37
C LYS A 51 -4.34 17.95 -12.39
N ASN A 52 -5.38 18.71 -12.71
CA ASN A 52 -5.89 19.79 -11.85
C ASN A 52 -6.41 19.26 -10.51
N ARG A 53 -7.09 18.12 -10.50
CA ARG A 53 -7.55 17.47 -9.26
C ARG A 53 -6.37 17.04 -8.39
N ILE A 54 -5.34 16.42 -8.97
CA ILE A 54 -4.14 16.00 -8.23
C ILE A 54 -3.42 17.22 -7.64
N ARG A 55 -3.25 18.27 -8.45
CA ARG A 55 -2.63 19.52 -8.01
C ARG A 55 -3.40 20.15 -6.86
N LYS A 56 -4.72 20.30 -7.00
CA LYS A 56 -5.57 20.87 -5.95
C LYS A 56 -5.52 20.03 -4.67
N GLN A 57 -5.54 18.70 -4.77
CA GLN A 57 -5.39 17.81 -3.62
C GLN A 57 -4.03 17.98 -2.94
N ALA A 58 -2.94 18.18 -3.69
CA ALA A 58 -1.63 18.44 -3.12
C ALA A 58 -1.55 19.81 -2.43
N GLU A 59 -2.15 20.85 -3.03
CA GLU A 59 -2.24 22.20 -2.44
C GLU A 59 -3.08 22.18 -1.16
N ASP A 60 -4.27 21.59 -1.19
CA ASP A 60 -5.17 21.44 -0.03
C ASP A 60 -4.47 20.64 1.09
N LYS A 61 -3.77 19.56 0.75
CA LYS A 61 -2.97 18.77 1.69
C LYS A 61 -1.86 19.62 2.32
N SER A 62 -1.10 20.36 1.52
CA SER A 62 -0.02 21.22 2.03
C SER A 62 -0.54 22.32 2.96
N GLN A 63 -1.69 22.93 2.63
CA GLN A 63 -2.33 23.93 3.49
C GLN A 63 -2.83 23.32 4.80
N PHE A 64 -3.42 22.12 4.74
CA PHE A 64 -3.82 21.38 5.93
C PHE A 64 -2.61 21.06 6.81
N GLU A 65 -1.53 20.55 6.23
CA GLU A 65 -0.32 20.20 6.97
C GLU A 65 0.38 21.41 7.60
N ALA A 66 0.29 22.58 6.97
CA ALA A 66 0.82 23.83 7.52
C ALA A 66 -0.04 24.36 8.68
N SER A 67 -1.37 24.21 8.60
CA SER A 67 -2.30 24.66 9.65
C SER A 67 -2.42 23.70 10.83
N HIS A 68 -2.11 22.42 10.63
CA HIS A 68 -2.20 21.36 11.64
C HIS A 68 -0.84 20.68 11.79
N PRO A 69 0.13 21.32 12.49
CA PRO A 69 1.45 20.76 12.70
C PRO A 69 1.38 19.42 13.45
N GLU A 70 2.33 18.54 13.18
CA GLU A 70 2.44 17.27 13.88
C GLU A 70 2.86 17.48 15.33
N VAL A 71 2.19 16.75 16.23
CA VAL A 71 2.50 16.69 17.65
C VAL A 71 2.81 15.25 18.01
N ALA A 72 3.84 15.05 18.84
CA ALA A 72 4.21 13.73 19.35
C ALA A 72 3.08 13.12 20.19
N VAL A 73 2.90 11.81 20.08
CA VAL A 73 1.95 11.04 20.89
C VAL A 73 2.73 10.08 21.76
N ASP A 74 2.82 10.41 23.05
CA ASP A 74 3.48 9.58 24.04
C ASP A 74 2.51 8.60 24.69
N GLY A 75 3.05 7.50 25.25
CA GLY A 75 2.28 6.60 26.09
C GLY A 75 1.24 5.75 25.34
N VAL A 76 1.38 5.56 24.04
CA VAL A 76 0.47 4.72 23.23
C VAL A 76 0.32 3.31 23.81
N GLY A 77 1.39 2.75 24.39
CA GLY A 77 1.37 1.43 25.01
C GLY A 77 0.77 1.40 26.43
N ASN A 78 0.43 2.53 27.04
CA ASN A 78 0.04 2.60 28.45
C ASN A 78 -1.29 1.92 28.78
N GLU A 79 -2.11 1.63 27.76
CA GLU A 79 -3.33 0.83 27.92
C GLU A 79 -3.03 -0.63 28.31
N LEU A 80 -1.84 -1.13 27.97
CA LEU A 80 -1.36 -2.46 28.36
C LEU A 80 -0.87 -2.38 29.81
N SER A 81 -1.70 -2.71 30.79
CA SER A 81 -1.37 -2.52 32.21
C SER A 81 -0.75 -3.75 32.89
N ASN A 82 -0.86 -4.94 32.28
CA ASN A 82 -0.39 -6.17 32.90
C ASN A 82 1.14 -6.26 32.93
N GLU A 83 1.70 -6.94 33.94
CA GLU A 83 3.15 -7.14 34.07
C GLU A 83 3.71 -8.00 32.92
N GLY A 84 2.97 -9.05 32.52
CA GLY A 84 3.33 -9.91 31.39
C GLY A 84 3.33 -9.20 30.03
N GLU A 85 2.72 -8.02 29.93
CA GLU A 85 2.66 -7.21 28.70
C GLU A 85 3.76 -6.15 28.63
N LYS A 86 4.63 -6.06 29.65
CA LYS A 86 5.64 -5.00 29.76
C LYS A 86 6.50 -4.86 28.50
N ALA A 87 6.98 -5.96 27.93
CA ALA A 87 7.80 -5.93 26.72
C ALA A 87 7.06 -5.30 25.52
N LEU A 88 5.77 -5.61 25.37
CA LEU A 88 4.94 -5.06 24.30
C LEU A 88 4.61 -3.58 24.55
N ARG A 89 4.27 -3.21 25.79
CA ARG A 89 4.07 -1.82 26.23
C ARG A 89 5.30 -0.96 25.94
N ASP A 90 6.47 -1.42 26.38
CA ASP A 90 7.74 -0.71 26.21
C ASP A 90 8.06 -0.56 24.71
N ALA A 91 7.73 -1.56 23.89
CA ALA A 91 7.92 -1.51 22.44
C ALA A 91 7.00 -0.47 21.75
N TYR A 92 5.71 -0.41 22.09
CA TYR A 92 4.81 0.64 21.59
C TYR A 92 5.32 2.03 21.96
N ASN A 93 5.73 2.23 23.21
CA ASN A 93 6.25 3.51 23.69
C ASN A 93 7.63 3.88 23.09
N SER A 94 8.33 2.93 22.47
CA SER A 94 9.61 3.16 21.78
C SER A 94 9.43 3.68 20.35
N ILE A 95 8.24 3.53 19.76
CA ILE A 95 7.93 4.00 18.41
C ILE A 95 7.59 5.50 18.46
N PRO A 96 8.20 6.33 17.60
CA PRO A 96 7.90 7.76 17.54
C PRO A 96 6.57 7.97 16.81
N PHE A 97 5.48 7.95 17.57
CA PHE A 97 4.14 8.25 17.05
C PHE A 97 3.89 9.76 17.01
N VAL A 98 3.17 10.20 15.99
CA VAL A 98 2.72 11.58 15.81
C VAL A 98 1.25 11.62 15.40
N THR A 99 0.63 12.77 15.61
CA THR A 99 -0.71 13.07 15.09
C THR A 99 -0.81 14.54 14.69
N ARG A 100 -1.72 14.85 13.78
CA ARG A 100 -2.14 16.22 13.46
C ARG A 100 -3.45 16.61 14.15
N TYR A 101 -4.01 15.71 14.95
CA TYR A 101 -5.28 15.88 15.66
C TYR A 101 -5.05 15.67 17.17
N PRO A 102 -4.59 16.70 17.90
CA PRO A 102 -4.33 16.60 19.33
C PRO A 102 -5.57 16.10 20.09
N GLY A 103 -5.39 15.13 21.00
CA GLY A 103 -6.47 14.55 21.79
C GLY A 103 -7.37 13.55 21.05
N THR A 104 -7.03 13.19 19.80
CA THR A 104 -7.78 12.15 19.08
C THR A 104 -7.66 10.78 19.75
N THR A 105 -8.76 10.03 19.72
CA THR A 105 -8.80 8.61 20.07
C THR A 105 -8.87 7.71 18.84
N ASP A 106 -8.94 8.26 17.63
CA ASP A 106 -9.00 7.48 16.40
C ASP A 106 -7.60 6.97 16.03
N PRO A 107 -7.34 5.64 16.06
CA PRO A 107 -6.03 5.07 15.73
C PRO A 107 -5.65 5.24 14.25
N ARG A 108 -6.54 5.75 13.39
CA ARG A 108 -6.21 6.14 12.00
C ARG A 108 -5.56 7.51 11.91
N GLN A 109 -5.71 8.34 12.94
CA GLN A 109 -5.17 9.69 13.01
C GLN A 109 -3.81 9.74 13.72
N VAL A 110 -3.38 8.63 14.31
CA VAL A 110 -2.06 8.44 14.92
C VAL A 110 -1.22 7.56 13.99
N TYR A 111 -0.01 7.99 13.68
CA TYR A 111 0.87 7.27 12.76
C TYR A 111 2.34 7.45 13.12
N THR A 112 3.19 6.60 12.56
CA THR A 112 4.65 6.72 12.63
C THR A 112 5.25 6.72 11.23
N TYR A 113 6.42 7.34 11.07
CA TYR A 113 7.12 7.40 9.80
C TYR A 113 8.03 6.20 9.59
N VAL A 114 7.86 5.51 8.46
CA VAL A 114 8.74 4.44 8.00
C VAL A 114 9.37 4.87 6.68
N GLY A 115 10.46 5.63 6.78
CA GLY A 115 10.94 6.43 5.64
C GLY A 115 9.98 7.59 5.37
N ASP A 116 9.47 7.69 4.16
CA ASP A 116 8.43 8.66 3.74
C ASP A 116 7.00 8.10 3.87
N TYR A 117 6.84 6.85 4.30
CA TYR A 117 5.53 6.22 4.46
C TYR A 117 4.95 6.46 5.86
N GLN A 118 3.69 6.90 5.93
CA GLN A 118 2.93 7.04 7.17
C GLN A 118 2.23 5.71 7.50
N LEU A 119 2.71 5.02 8.53
CA LEU A 119 2.11 3.79 9.04
C LEU A 119 1.17 4.11 10.20
N ASN A 120 -0.13 3.93 9.98
CA ASN A 120 -1.16 4.23 10.98
C ASN A 120 -1.18 3.22 12.13
N LEU A 121 -1.49 3.70 13.33
CA LEU A 121 -1.61 2.89 14.55
C LEU A 121 -2.65 1.78 14.39
N GLN A 122 -3.75 2.01 13.66
CA GLN A 122 -4.75 0.97 13.39
C GLN A 122 -4.13 -0.29 12.76
N LEU A 123 -3.25 -0.13 11.78
CA LEU A 123 -2.64 -1.26 11.06
C LEU A 123 -1.60 -1.97 11.93
N ILE A 124 -0.91 -1.22 12.80
CA ILE A 124 -0.01 -1.78 13.81
C ILE A 124 -0.81 -2.64 14.79
N ASN A 125 -1.86 -2.07 15.38
CA ASN A 125 -2.71 -2.76 16.34
C ASN A 125 -3.32 -4.03 15.74
N SER A 126 -3.87 -3.97 14.51
CA SER A 126 -4.43 -5.15 13.85
C SER A 126 -3.39 -6.23 13.57
N SER A 127 -2.18 -5.84 13.17
CA SER A 127 -1.07 -6.78 12.94
C SER A 127 -0.64 -7.46 14.24
N ILE A 128 -0.48 -6.69 15.32
CA ILE A 128 -0.08 -7.21 16.64
C ILE A 128 -1.16 -8.13 17.21
N LEU A 129 -2.44 -7.75 17.16
CA LEU A 129 -3.55 -8.61 17.62
C LEU A 129 -3.60 -9.92 16.83
N SER A 130 -3.34 -9.87 15.52
CA SER A 130 -3.24 -11.09 14.73
C SER A 130 -2.06 -11.96 15.16
N GLN A 131 -0.87 -11.38 15.38
CA GLN A 131 0.30 -12.14 15.83
C GLN A 131 0.08 -12.75 17.22
N ILE A 132 -0.58 -12.05 18.13
CA ILE A 132 -0.97 -12.58 19.44
C ILE A 132 -1.87 -13.80 19.27
N SER A 133 -2.87 -13.73 18.40
CA SER A 133 -3.77 -14.84 18.11
C SER A 133 -3.03 -16.05 17.53
N ASP A 134 -2.17 -15.81 16.53
CA ASP A 134 -1.36 -16.86 15.90
C ASP A 134 -0.39 -17.50 16.92
N CYS A 135 0.25 -16.70 17.77
CA CYS A 135 1.15 -17.18 18.82
C CYS A 135 0.42 -17.98 19.91
N LYS A 136 -0.76 -17.55 20.36
CA LYS A 136 -1.57 -18.30 21.33
C LYS A 136 -1.93 -19.69 20.81
N ARG A 137 -2.30 -19.78 19.53
CA ARG A 137 -2.58 -21.07 18.88
C ARG A 137 -1.36 -21.97 18.85
N ILE A 138 -0.17 -21.45 18.51
CA ILE A 138 1.07 -22.23 18.46
C ILE A 138 1.47 -22.71 19.86
N SER A 139 1.42 -21.82 20.86
CA SER A 139 1.84 -22.14 22.23
C SER A 139 0.90 -23.11 22.94
N ALA A 140 -0.38 -23.17 22.57
CA ALA A 140 -1.31 -24.20 23.05
C ALA A 140 -0.87 -25.63 22.68
N TYR A 141 -0.06 -25.79 21.63
CA TYR A 141 0.54 -27.08 21.28
C TYR A 141 1.81 -27.41 22.09
N ALA A 142 2.38 -26.46 22.83
CA ALA A 142 3.71 -26.56 23.43
C ALA A 142 3.74 -26.49 24.97
N ASP A 143 2.59 -26.36 25.63
CA ASP A 143 2.41 -26.37 27.11
C ASP A 143 3.33 -25.38 27.86
N VAL A 144 3.47 -24.16 27.34
CA VAL A 144 4.27 -23.06 27.92
C VAL A 144 3.37 -21.96 28.48
N ASP A 145 3.87 -21.08 29.38
CA ASP A 145 3.18 -19.84 29.76
C ASP A 145 3.01 -18.92 28.53
N ILE A 146 1.85 -19.11 27.88
CA ILE A 146 1.53 -18.62 26.55
C ILE A 146 1.58 -17.10 26.49
N ASN A 147 1.04 -16.43 27.50
CA ASN A 147 0.83 -14.99 27.43
C ASN A 147 2.16 -14.25 27.54
N ARG A 148 3.00 -14.64 28.50
CA ARG A 148 4.31 -14.00 28.70
C ARG A 148 5.26 -14.28 27.54
N ALA A 149 5.33 -15.52 27.05
CA ALA A 149 6.20 -15.88 25.93
C ALA A 149 5.79 -15.13 24.64
N CYS A 150 4.49 -15.09 24.33
CA CYS A 150 3.97 -14.40 23.16
C CYS A 150 4.21 -12.89 23.22
N PHE A 151 3.87 -12.23 24.34
CA PHE A 151 4.06 -10.79 24.47
C PHE A 151 5.54 -10.39 24.46
N ASN A 152 6.43 -11.22 25.02
CA ASN A 152 7.86 -10.98 24.93
C ASN A 152 8.37 -11.10 23.49
N HIS A 153 7.96 -12.15 22.77
CA HIS A 153 8.40 -12.34 21.38
C HIS A 153 7.95 -11.19 20.49
N ILE A 154 6.65 -10.87 20.53
CA ILE A 154 6.06 -9.80 19.73
C ILE A 154 6.62 -8.43 20.16
N GLY A 155 6.76 -8.19 21.46
CA GLY A 155 7.38 -6.97 21.99
C GLY A 155 8.84 -6.80 21.54
N ASN A 156 9.62 -7.88 21.50
CA ASN A 156 10.99 -7.84 21.00
C ASN A 156 11.05 -7.50 19.52
N ASP A 157 10.21 -8.11 18.69
CA ASP A 157 10.14 -7.81 17.26
C ASP A 157 9.69 -6.37 16.99
N LEU A 158 8.69 -5.88 17.74
CA LEU A 158 8.22 -4.50 17.64
C LEU A 158 9.28 -3.49 18.13
N SER A 159 10.02 -3.82 19.19
CA SER A 159 11.13 -3.01 19.69
C SER A 159 12.29 -2.96 18.69
N LEU A 160 12.60 -4.10 18.05
CA LEU A 160 13.58 -4.16 16.97
C LEU A 160 13.17 -3.27 15.80
N PHE A 161 11.89 -3.32 15.41
CA PHE A 161 11.33 -2.43 14.40
C PHE A 161 11.42 -0.95 14.78
N ALA A 162 11.04 -0.59 16.01
CA ALA A 162 11.18 0.77 16.53
C ALA A 162 12.65 1.26 16.46
N SER A 163 13.61 0.39 16.79
CA SER A 163 15.04 0.71 16.68
C SER A 163 15.46 1.02 15.24
N VAL A 164 14.93 0.27 14.26
CA VAL A 164 15.21 0.48 12.83
C VAL A 164 14.61 1.78 12.34
N ILE A 165 13.36 2.10 12.70
CA ILE A 165 12.73 3.36 12.33
C ILE A 165 13.57 4.55 12.77
N LYS A 166 14.09 4.50 14.01
CA LYS A 166 14.91 5.57 14.60
C LYS A 166 16.35 5.62 14.07
N ASP A 167 16.86 4.54 13.49
CA ASP A 167 18.24 4.48 13.01
C ASP A 167 18.43 5.32 11.74
N LYS A 168 19.21 6.40 11.85
CA LYS A 168 19.52 7.31 10.74
C LYS A 168 20.45 6.69 9.69
N LYS A 169 21.15 5.60 10.02
CA LYS A 169 22.06 4.91 9.09
C LYS A 169 21.30 4.05 8.07
N ILE A 170 20.08 3.64 8.39
CA ILE A 170 19.21 2.89 7.50
C ILE A 170 18.42 3.91 6.68
N SER A 171 18.50 3.83 5.35
CA SER A 171 17.82 4.77 4.47
C SER A 171 16.29 4.64 4.55
N GLY A 172 15.57 5.74 4.29
CA GLY A 172 14.11 5.73 4.27
C GLY A 172 13.53 4.75 3.25
N ILE A 173 14.15 4.66 2.07
CA ILE A 173 13.75 3.71 1.02
C ILE A 173 13.90 2.25 1.47
N ALA A 174 14.99 1.92 2.19
CA ALA A 174 15.18 0.59 2.73
C ALA A 174 14.15 0.24 3.81
N LYS A 175 13.84 1.18 4.72
CA LYS A 175 12.80 0.99 5.75
C LYS A 175 11.43 0.72 5.12
N LYS A 176 11.05 1.55 4.14
CA LYS A 176 9.77 1.43 3.44
C LYS A 176 9.69 0.15 2.61
N ALA A 177 10.75 -0.18 1.87
CA ALA A 177 10.79 -1.41 1.08
C ALA A 177 10.67 -2.64 1.98
N ALA A 178 11.46 -2.70 3.06
CA ALA A 178 11.41 -3.80 4.02
C ALA A 178 10.05 -3.93 4.70
N LEU A 179 9.39 -2.81 5.06
CA LEU A 179 8.03 -2.83 5.57
C LEU A 179 7.06 -3.45 4.56
N ARG A 180 7.12 -3.01 3.29
CA ARG A 180 6.25 -3.52 2.23
C ARG A 180 6.49 -5.01 1.96
N ASP A 181 7.76 -5.42 1.92
CA ASP A 181 8.16 -6.81 1.66
C ASP A 181 7.76 -7.75 2.80
N ALA A 182 7.71 -7.24 4.03
CA ALA A 182 7.23 -7.96 5.21
C ALA A 182 5.72 -7.79 5.48
N THR A 183 4.98 -7.15 4.58
CA THR A 183 3.52 -7.00 4.69
C THR A 183 2.82 -8.05 3.84
N TYR A 184 1.99 -8.88 4.46
CA TYR A 184 1.16 -9.86 3.76
C TYR A 184 -0.33 -9.63 4.08
N GLY A 185 -1.09 -9.25 3.05
CA GLY A 185 -2.48 -8.84 3.22
C GLY A 185 -2.58 -7.62 4.14
N THR A 186 -3.27 -7.78 5.28
CA THR A 186 -3.43 -6.74 6.32
C THR A 186 -2.51 -6.95 7.53
N LYS A 187 -1.56 -7.90 7.45
CA LYS A 187 -0.63 -8.23 8.54
C LYS A 187 0.78 -7.77 8.19
N ILE A 188 1.46 -7.19 9.16
CA ILE A 188 2.87 -6.82 9.08
C ILE A 188 3.68 -7.73 10.01
N ASP A 189 4.76 -8.32 9.50
CA ASP A 189 5.80 -8.93 10.33
C ASP A 189 6.87 -7.88 10.67
N PHE A 190 6.75 -7.25 11.83
CA PHE A 190 7.65 -6.19 12.28
C PHE A 190 9.09 -6.66 12.48
N GLY A 191 9.26 -7.89 12.99
CA GLY A 191 10.57 -8.48 13.18
C GLY A 191 11.28 -8.70 11.85
N HIS A 192 10.57 -9.29 10.89
CA HIS A 192 11.09 -9.53 9.54
C HIS A 192 11.40 -8.21 8.81
N ALA A 193 10.50 -7.22 8.86
CA ALA A 193 10.74 -5.88 8.30
C ALA A 193 12.03 -5.27 8.86
N ALA A 194 12.22 -5.34 10.18
CA ALA A 194 13.41 -4.78 10.82
C ALA A 194 14.69 -5.52 10.43
N ARG A 195 14.64 -6.86 10.34
CA ARG A 195 15.77 -7.69 9.91
C ARG A 195 16.14 -7.43 8.45
N LEU A 196 15.16 -7.32 7.54
CA LEU A 196 15.39 -6.99 6.13
C LEU A 196 16.06 -5.63 5.97
N ALA A 197 15.58 -4.60 6.66
CA ALA A 197 16.17 -3.26 6.60
C ALA A 197 17.64 -3.26 7.10
N LYS A 198 17.93 -3.95 8.21
CA LYS A 198 19.30 -4.09 8.73
C LYS A 198 20.21 -4.89 7.81
N MET A 199 19.69 -5.97 7.24
CA MET A 199 20.39 -6.80 6.26
C MET A 199 20.78 -5.98 5.04
N HIS A 200 19.83 -5.25 4.45
CA HIS A 200 20.06 -4.38 3.30
C HIS A 200 21.20 -3.39 3.55
N THR A 201 21.12 -2.62 4.64
CA THR A 201 22.17 -1.65 4.99
C THR A 201 23.53 -2.32 5.21
N THR A 202 23.54 -3.51 5.80
CA THR A 202 24.78 -4.28 6.02
C THR A 202 25.41 -4.74 4.69
N LEU A 203 24.61 -5.27 3.77
CA LEU A 203 25.06 -5.74 2.47
C LEU A 203 25.50 -4.57 1.57
N CYS A 204 24.74 -3.48 1.56
CA CYS A 204 25.13 -2.27 0.85
C CYS A 204 26.47 -1.73 1.32
N ARG A 205 26.73 -1.70 2.64
CA ARG A 205 28.03 -1.30 3.17
C ARG A 205 29.16 -2.22 2.69
N LYS A 206 28.92 -3.53 2.59
CA LYS A 206 29.91 -4.49 2.06
C LYS A 206 30.18 -4.27 0.57
N GLN A 207 29.21 -3.75 -0.19
CA GLN A 207 29.31 -3.39 -1.61
C GLN A 207 29.75 -1.93 -1.83
N GLY A 208 30.30 -1.25 -0.81
CA GLY A 208 30.74 0.14 -0.93
C GLY A 208 29.61 1.16 -1.07
N ASN A 209 28.39 0.82 -0.65
CA ASN A 209 27.15 1.60 -0.79
C ASN A 209 26.76 1.90 -2.24
N THR A 210 27.04 0.97 -3.15
CA THR A 210 26.73 1.09 -4.58
C THR A 210 25.83 -0.05 -5.05
N GLY A 211 25.10 0.18 -6.15
CA GLY A 211 24.24 -0.83 -6.76
C GLY A 211 22.97 -1.11 -5.95
N TYR A 212 22.57 -2.37 -5.98
CA TYR A 212 21.31 -2.85 -5.44
C TYR A 212 21.51 -4.10 -4.57
N VAL A 213 20.65 -4.25 -3.57
CA VAL A 213 20.62 -5.43 -2.71
C VAL A 213 19.22 -6.01 -2.74
N GLU A 214 19.15 -7.32 -2.95
CA GLU A 214 17.92 -8.09 -2.82
C GLU A 214 17.50 -8.23 -1.35
N MET A 215 16.20 -8.04 -1.10
CA MET A 215 15.52 -8.35 0.15
C MET A 215 14.88 -9.75 0.04
N SER A 216 13.55 -9.87 0.19
CA SER A 216 12.83 -11.14 0.05
C SER A 216 12.20 -11.26 -1.33
N THR A 217 11.43 -10.26 -1.76
CA THR A 217 10.77 -10.27 -3.09
C THR A 217 11.08 -9.04 -3.94
N VAL A 218 11.85 -8.12 -3.39
CA VAL A 218 12.24 -6.86 -4.02
C VAL A 218 13.74 -6.61 -3.90
N VAL A 219 14.22 -5.80 -4.83
CA VAL A 219 15.60 -5.34 -4.93
C VAL A 219 15.60 -3.83 -4.71
N VAL A 220 16.45 -3.38 -3.78
CA VAL A 220 16.42 -2.02 -3.22
C VAL A 220 17.78 -1.37 -3.43
N PRO A 221 17.83 -0.12 -3.92
CA PRO A 221 19.09 0.57 -4.16
C PRO A 221 19.84 0.81 -2.83
N CYS A 222 21.17 0.78 -2.91
CA CYS A 222 22.02 1.14 -1.78
C CYS A 222 22.11 2.66 -1.53
N GLY A 223 21.75 3.46 -2.53
CA GLY A 223 21.66 4.90 -2.43
C GLY A 223 20.39 5.41 -1.72
N PRO A 224 20.31 6.72 -1.46
CA PRO A 224 19.12 7.35 -0.87
C PRO A 224 17.95 7.46 -1.85
N SER A 225 18.19 7.25 -3.15
CA SER A 225 17.23 7.35 -4.24
C SER A 225 17.38 6.18 -5.20
N GLY A 226 16.35 5.96 -6.02
CA GLY A 226 16.25 4.89 -7.00
C GLY A 226 14.95 4.11 -6.87
N ASP A 227 14.66 3.28 -7.86
CA ASP A 227 13.43 2.49 -7.87
C ASP A 227 13.60 1.20 -7.07
N VAL A 228 12.55 0.82 -6.35
CA VAL A 228 12.43 -0.52 -5.75
C VAL A 228 11.80 -1.43 -6.79
N ILE A 229 12.54 -2.48 -7.17
CA ILE A 229 12.19 -3.34 -8.30
C ILE A 229 11.85 -4.72 -7.78
N ASN A 230 10.88 -5.42 -8.37
CA ASN A 230 10.63 -6.82 -8.04
C ASN A 230 11.86 -7.68 -8.38
N SER A 231 12.24 -8.62 -7.50
CA SER A 231 13.46 -9.43 -7.67
C SER A 231 13.58 -10.08 -9.05
N ARG A 232 12.51 -10.72 -9.53
CA ARG A 232 12.53 -11.40 -10.85
C ARG A 232 12.79 -10.46 -12.01
N ASN A 233 12.35 -9.20 -11.90
CA ASN A 233 12.62 -8.21 -12.94
C ASN A 233 14.05 -7.67 -12.81
N ALA A 234 14.53 -7.49 -11.58
CA ALA A 234 15.90 -7.05 -11.33
C ALA A 234 16.95 -8.07 -11.81
N GLU A 235 16.70 -9.37 -11.62
CA GLU A 235 17.51 -10.47 -12.18
C GLU A 235 17.58 -10.38 -13.72
N LYS A 236 16.42 -10.22 -14.39
CA LYS A 236 16.36 -10.05 -15.85
C LYS A 236 17.09 -8.82 -16.36
N MET A 237 17.18 -7.77 -15.52
CA MET A 237 17.89 -6.53 -15.81
C MET A 237 19.38 -6.61 -15.45
N GLY A 238 19.85 -7.70 -14.83
CA GLY A 238 21.24 -7.86 -14.39
C GLY A 238 21.63 -6.93 -13.24
N LEU A 239 20.66 -6.48 -12.44
CA LEU A 239 20.91 -5.57 -11.29
C LEU A 239 21.39 -6.31 -10.04
N VAL A 240 21.04 -7.59 -9.96
CA VAL A 240 21.46 -8.54 -8.93
C VAL A 240 21.75 -9.88 -9.60
N ASN A 241 22.68 -10.64 -9.04
CA ASN A 241 23.12 -11.94 -9.56
C ASN A 241 22.49 -13.09 -8.78
#